data_AF-F6FW67-F1
#
_entry.id   AF-F6FW67-F1
#
_cell.length_a   1.000
_cell.length_b   1.000
_cell.length_c   1.000
_cell.angle_alpha   90.00
_cell.angle_beta   90.00
_cell.angle_gamma   90.00
#
_symmetry.space_group_name_H-M   'P 1'
#
loop_
_entity.id
_entity.type
_entity.pdbx_description
1 polymer ?
#
loop_
_entity_poly.entity_id
_entity_poly.type
_entity_poly.pdbx_seq_one_letter_code
_entity_poly.pdbx_strand_id
1 'polypeptide(L)'
;MRRMTTIHRRRALAAGSLAGALAVGSLAAAGPVFAEPGDGAELPAQGIVALDDSTTPVDLTQPGSMDSVNMELLANIPKNGHFTAESAYSSDMAFQGDYAFAGNYNGFTVYDVSDPAAPEQVVQVLCPGSQNDISVYGDILVLSTDSRRTNDSCENQGVPGSDTTSPYWEGLKIFDVSDPTAPEYVTSVETACGSHTHSLAPSKDGRTLYAYVSSYSPNVNLVNCQPPHDLISIVKIPVKAPETAEVVATPVLFPDGGYEGAPGKSATSGCHDITTYVKLDLAAGACMGDGILMDISDRENPVVISSVRDTENFAFWHSATFNNDGTKVVFTDELGGGGAATCNPTVGEKRGANAIYDIVDGELEFRSYYKIRRTNTNTENCVAHNGSLIPVKGKDIMVQAWYQGGISVFDFTDSEKPTEIAWFDRGPLSNERLILGGSWSAYYYNGYVYSNDIQQGFDVLRIADAAGVGKQKPNTYKEFNPQQQIPFHG
;
A
#
# COMPACT_ATOMS: atom_id res chain seq x y z
N MET A 1 9.82 -18.08 90.42
CA MET A 1 8.73 -17.52 89.59
C MET A 1 9.27 -16.34 88.80
N ARG A 2 9.11 -16.36 87.47
CA ARG A 2 9.86 -15.55 86.49
C ARG A 2 9.63 -14.03 86.68
N ARG A 3 10.74 -13.28 86.66
CA ARG A 3 10.83 -11.81 86.61
C ARG A 3 11.53 -11.40 85.30
N MET A 4 10.91 -10.45 84.60
CA MET A 4 11.42 -9.16 84.08
C MET A 4 12.83 -9.01 83.41
N THR A 5 12.82 -8.07 82.44
CA THR A 5 13.84 -7.04 82.08
C THR A 5 14.97 -7.31 81.06
N THR A 6 14.79 -6.73 79.86
CA THR A 6 15.54 -5.62 79.20
C THR A 6 17.09 -5.45 79.27
N ILE A 7 17.65 -5.15 78.08
CA ILE A 7 18.53 -4.01 77.68
C ILE A 7 20.07 -4.13 77.75
N HIS A 8 20.69 -3.91 76.55
CA HIS A 8 22.01 -3.31 76.21
C HIS A 8 23.30 -4.03 76.67
N ARG A 9 24.47 -3.97 76.01
CA ARG A 9 25.10 -3.11 74.98
C ARG A 9 26.41 -3.82 74.61
N ARG A 10 26.90 -3.77 73.36
CA ARG A 10 28.34 -3.57 73.07
C ARG A 10 28.53 -2.82 71.75
N ARG A 11 29.26 -1.71 71.85
CA ARG A 11 29.85 -0.89 70.78
C ARG A 11 31.10 -1.59 70.24
N ALA A 12 31.46 -1.41 68.96
CA ALA A 12 32.52 -0.47 68.54
C ALA A 12 33.02 -0.67 67.09
N LEU A 13 33.15 0.47 66.37
CA LEU A 13 34.19 0.87 65.38
C LEU A 13 34.32 0.08 64.07
N ALA A 14 34.59 0.62 62.87
CA ALA A 14 34.69 1.96 62.28
C ALA A 14 35.02 1.80 60.77
N ALA A 15 34.85 2.88 59.99
CA ALA A 15 35.28 3.13 58.60
C ALA A 15 34.48 2.40 57.50
N GLY A 16 33.94 3.03 56.45
CA GLY A 16 34.15 4.37 55.89
C GLY A 16 34.28 4.23 54.37
N SER A 17 33.25 4.62 53.60
CA SER A 17 33.36 5.11 52.22
C SER A 17 31.98 5.44 51.67
N LEU A 18 31.80 6.70 51.27
CA LEU A 18 30.71 7.14 50.40
C LEU A 18 30.95 6.56 49.00
N ALA A 19 29.93 5.93 48.43
CA ALA A 19 29.78 5.79 46.99
C ALA A 19 28.30 6.06 46.66
N GLY A 20 28.05 7.20 46.02
CA GLY A 20 26.74 7.54 45.50
C GLY A 20 26.41 6.64 44.31
N ALA A 21 25.33 5.87 44.43
CA ALA A 21 24.77 5.12 43.32
C ALA A 21 23.94 6.07 42.45
N LEU A 22 24.52 6.55 41.36
CA LEU A 22 23.79 7.00 40.19
C LEU A 22 23.30 5.75 39.45
N ALA A 23 22.03 5.40 39.67
CA ALA A 23 21.35 4.43 38.83
C ALA A 23 21.03 5.09 37.49
N VAL A 24 21.89 4.89 36.50
CA VAL A 24 21.55 5.13 35.09
C VAL A 24 20.73 3.93 34.64
N GLY A 25 19.41 4.05 34.75
CA GLY A 25 18.49 3.16 34.08
C GLY A 25 18.54 3.43 32.59
N SER A 26 19.17 2.53 31.84
CA SER A 26 19.10 2.48 30.39
C SER A 26 17.67 2.10 29.98
N LEU A 27 16.81 3.09 29.77
CA LEU A 27 15.63 2.92 28.93
C LEU A 27 16.11 2.80 27.48
N ALA A 28 16.13 1.58 26.97
CA ALA A 28 16.06 1.36 25.53
C ALA A 28 14.65 1.80 25.09
N ALA A 29 14.53 3.02 24.57
CA ALA A 29 13.34 3.43 23.87
C ALA A 29 13.33 2.70 22.53
N ALA A 30 12.51 1.65 22.42
CA ALA A 30 12.08 1.16 21.12
C ALA A 30 11.34 2.32 20.44
N GLY A 31 11.89 2.82 19.33
CA GLY A 31 11.18 3.78 18.50
C GLY A 31 9.90 3.13 17.94
N PRO A 32 8.84 3.90 17.66
CA PRO A 32 7.68 3.36 16.98
C PRO A 32 8.12 2.86 15.60
N VAL A 33 7.92 1.56 15.36
CA VAL A 33 7.95 0.98 14.01
C VAL A 33 6.70 1.53 13.33
N PHE A 34 6.87 2.34 12.28
CA PHE A 34 5.75 2.75 11.44
C PHE A 34 5.38 1.55 10.59
N ALA A 35 4.39 0.84 11.09
CA ALA A 35 3.74 -0.22 10.39
C ALA A 35 2.43 0.34 9.83
N GLU A 36 2.04 -0.07 8.63
CA GLU A 36 0.74 0.28 8.07
C GLU A 36 -0.39 -0.08 9.06
N PRO A 37 -1.58 0.51 8.95
CA PRO A 37 -2.65 0.35 9.93
C PRO A 37 -3.16 -1.09 10.11
N GLY A 38 -2.64 -2.06 9.35
CA GLY A 38 -2.84 -3.50 9.52
C GLY A 38 -1.98 -4.17 10.60
N ASP A 39 -0.87 -3.58 11.03
CA ASP A 39 0.11 -4.23 11.93
C ASP A 39 -0.18 -4.01 13.44
N GLY A 40 -1.42 -3.63 13.77
CA GLY A 40 -1.87 -3.52 15.16
C GLY A 40 -1.25 -2.37 15.96
N ALA A 41 -0.62 -1.40 15.30
CA ALA A 41 -0.19 -0.16 15.92
C ALA A 41 -1.28 0.91 15.74
N GLU A 42 -2.18 1.05 16.71
CA GLU A 42 -2.91 2.31 16.87
C GLU A 42 -1.88 3.44 17.01
N LEU A 43 -1.81 4.34 16.01
CA LEU A 43 -1.07 5.58 16.17
C LEU A 43 -1.67 6.32 17.38
N PRO A 44 -0.86 6.82 18.32
CA PRO A 44 -1.39 7.48 19.50
C PRO A 44 -2.21 8.70 19.07
N ALA A 45 -3.51 8.67 19.40
CA ALA A 45 -4.52 9.71 19.18
C ALA A 45 -4.20 11.08 19.86
N GLN A 46 -2.97 11.32 20.31
CA GLN A 46 -2.56 12.52 21.05
C GLN A 46 -2.00 13.66 20.16
N GLY A 47 -2.27 13.64 18.85
CA GLY A 47 -1.86 14.69 17.91
C GLY A 47 -2.98 15.48 17.22
N ILE A 48 -4.26 15.07 17.35
CA ILE A 48 -5.38 15.65 16.58
C ILE A 48 -5.60 17.16 16.87
N VAL A 49 -5.01 17.70 17.95
CA VAL A 49 -5.21 19.09 18.41
C VAL A 49 -4.01 20.02 18.09
N ALA A 50 -3.04 19.61 17.25
CA ALA A 50 -1.77 20.36 17.11
C ALA A 50 -1.40 20.87 15.71
N LEU A 51 -2.15 20.52 14.66
CA LEU A 51 -1.80 20.90 13.29
C LEU A 51 -2.72 22.02 12.78
N ASP A 52 -2.16 22.90 11.93
CA ASP A 52 -2.92 24.00 11.32
C ASP A 52 -3.79 23.45 10.18
N ASP A 53 -5.10 23.37 10.41
CA ASP A 53 -6.10 23.02 9.41
C ASP A 53 -6.97 24.23 9.01
N SER A 54 -6.58 25.46 9.38
CA SER A 54 -7.38 26.67 9.17
C SER A 54 -7.62 27.04 7.71
N THR A 55 -6.86 26.43 6.80
CA THR A 55 -6.96 26.61 5.35
C THR A 55 -7.77 25.52 4.65
N THR A 56 -8.37 24.59 5.41
CA THR A 56 -9.28 23.58 4.86
C THR A 56 -10.45 24.26 4.13
N PRO A 57 -10.77 23.87 2.88
CA PRO A 57 -11.92 24.40 2.17
C PRO A 57 -13.20 24.21 2.98
N VAL A 58 -14.03 25.26 3.09
CA VAL A 58 -15.24 25.26 3.94
C VAL A 58 -16.17 24.08 3.61
N ASP A 59 -16.28 23.76 2.33
CA ASP A 59 -17.11 22.67 1.80
C ASP A 59 -16.53 21.26 2.06
N LEU A 60 -15.35 21.16 2.69
CA LEU A 60 -14.70 19.90 3.10
C LEU A 60 -14.47 19.82 4.62
N THR A 61 -15.11 20.69 5.41
CA THR A 61 -14.92 20.69 6.88
C THR A 61 -15.91 19.81 7.65
N GLN A 62 -16.90 19.21 6.99
CA GLN A 62 -18.00 18.50 7.67
C GLN A 62 -18.19 17.08 7.12
N PRO A 63 -18.56 16.10 7.96
CA PRO A 63 -18.89 14.76 7.49
C PRO A 63 -20.03 14.76 6.48
N GLY A 64 -19.83 14.00 5.39
CA GLY A 64 -20.77 13.89 4.28
C GLY A 64 -20.77 15.06 3.31
N SER A 65 -19.88 16.05 3.48
CA SER A 65 -19.65 17.07 2.46
C SER A 65 -18.74 16.53 1.34
N MET A 66 -18.80 17.16 0.17
CA MET A 66 -17.98 16.80 -0.97
C MET A 66 -17.73 18.04 -1.83
N ASP A 67 -16.56 18.08 -2.47
CA ASP A 67 -16.21 19.09 -3.45
C ASP A 67 -15.38 18.45 -4.57
N SER A 68 -15.32 19.10 -5.72
CA SER A 68 -14.57 18.59 -6.87
C SER A 68 -14.26 19.68 -7.87
N VAL A 69 -13.19 19.47 -8.63
CA VAL A 69 -12.89 20.24 -9.84
C VAL A 69 -12.72 19.27 -11.00
N ASN A 70 -13.52 19.46 -12.04
CA ASN A 70 -13.50 18.63 -13.25
C ASN A 70 -13.68 17.12 -13.01
N MET A 71 -14.27 16.71 -11.88
CA MET A 71 -14.65 15.34 -11.60
C MET A 71 -16.09 15.28 -11.10
N GLU A 72 -16.74 14.14 -11.28
CA GLU A 72 -18.11 13.91 -10.84
C GLU A 72 -18.25 12.48 -10.34
N LEU A 73 -18.78 12.31 -9.13
CA LEU A 73 -19.18 11.00 -8.62
C LEU A 73 -20.45 10.55 -9.34
N LEU A 74 -20.38 9.44 -10.06
CA LEU A 74 -21.52 8.86 -10.78
C LEU A 74 -22.29 7.85 -9.93
N ALA A 75 -21.55 6.99 -9.24
CA ALA A 75 -22.10 5.92 -8.43
C ALA A 75 -21.19 5.67 -7.22
N ASN A 76 -21.81 5.25 -6.12
CA ASN A 76 -21.15 4.73 -4.95
C ASN A 76 -21.92 3.49 -4.48
N ILE A 77 -21.21 2.39 -4.23
CA ILE A 77 -21.73 1.21 -3.55
C ILE A 77 -21.05 1.14 -2.18
N PRO A 78 -21.76 1.48 -1.08
CA PRO A 78 -21.20 1.40 0.26
C PRO A 78 -20.74 0.00 0.62
N LYS A 79 -19.72 -0.09 1.49
CA LYS A 79 -19.36 -1.37 2.12
C LYS A 79 -20.59 -2.04 2.72
N ASN A 80 -20.72 -3.33 2.48
CA ASN A 80 -21.88 -4.11 2.88
C ASN A 80 -21.49 -5.56 3.21
N GLY A 81 -22.48 -6.35 3.67
CA GLY A 81 -22.28 -7.77 3.95
C GLY A 81 -21.17 -8.00 4.98
N HIS A 82 -20.26 -8.92 4.68
CA HIS A 82 -19.14 -9.28 5.54
C HIS A 82 -18.07 -8.18 5.66
N PHE A 83 -18.13 -7.14 4.82
CA PHE A 83 -17.14 -6.05 4.77
C PHE A 83 -17.65 -4.76 5.44
N THR A 84 -18.78 -4.81 6.15
CA THR A 84 -19.40 -3.63 6.79
C THR A 84 -18.58 -3.09 7.98
N ALA A 85 -17.78 -3.91 8.65
CA ALA A 85 -17.05 -3.50 9.85
C ALA A 85 -15.99 -2.43 9.52
N GLU A 86 -15.75 -1.50 10.46
CA GLU A 86 -14.73 -0.45 10.33
C GLU A 86 -13.34 -1.06 10.07
N SER A 87 -13.02 -2.20 10.69
CA SER A 87 -11.76 -2.95 10.53
C SER A 87 -11.65 -3.76 9.24
N ALA A 88 -12.71 -3.85 8.44
CA ALA A 88 -12.70 -4.50 7.13
C ALA A 88 -12.32 -3.45 6.08
N TYR A 89 -11.06 -3.03 6.08
CA TYR A 89 -10.55 -2.02 5.16
C TYR A 89 -10.58 -2.54 3.73
N SER A 90 -11.13 -1.74 2.81
CA SER A 90 -10.97 -1.96 1.37
C SER A 90 -9.50 -1.78 1.01
N SER A 91 -9.00 -2.59 0.09
CA SER A 91 -7.59 -2.60 -0.35
C SER A 91 -7.52 -2.49 -1.87
N ASP A 92 -6.46 -2.98 -2.52
CA ASP A 92 -6.27 -2.69 -3.93
C ASP A 92 -7.29 -3.37 -4.88
N MET A 93 -7.33 -2.98 -6.15
CA MET A 93 -8.28 -3.51 -7.13
C MET A 93 -7.67 -3.74 -8.52
N ALA A 94 -8.26 -4.69 -9.24
CA ALA A 94 -7.91 -5.05 -10.61
C ALA A 94 -9.15 -5.12 -11.51
N PHE A 95 -8.97 -5.19 -12.82
CA PHE A 95 -10.07 -5.17 -13.78
C PHE A 95 -9.90 -6.21 -14.89
N GLN A 96 -11.02 -6.79 -15.33
CA GLN A 96 -11.08 -7.63 -16.52
C GLN A 96 -12.43 -7.53 -17.21
N GLY A 97 -12.41 -7.20 -18.51
CA GLY A 97 -13.60 -7.01 -19.32
C GLY A 97 -14.56 -5.98 -18.73
N ASP A 98 -15.71 -6.45 -18.27
CA ASP A 98 -16.74 -5.62 -17.65
C ASP A 98 -16.73 -5.74 -16.11
N TYR A 99 -15.68 -6.33 -15.51
CA TYR A 99 -15.61 -6.58 -14.08
C TYR A 99 -14.47 -5.82 -13.40
N ALA A 100 -14.75 -5.32 -12.20
CA ALA A 100 -13.76 -4.85 -11.25
C ALA A 100 -13.69 -5.82 -10.07
N PHE A 101 -12.47 -6.21 -9.69
CA PHE A 101 -12.18 -7.09 -8.56
C PHE A 101 -11.56 -6.23 -7.46
N ALA A 102 -12.30 -5.95 -6.41
CA ALA A 102 -11.93 -5.02 -5.36
C ALA A 102 -11.58 -5.77 -4.06
N GLY A 103 -10.33 -5.65 -3.63
CA GLY A 103 -9.82 -6.25 -2.40
C GLY A 103 -10.41 -5.64 -1.14
N ASN A 104 -10.41 -6.42 -0.07
CA ASN A 104 -10.76 -6.01 1.28
C ASN A 104 -10.04 -6.91 2.29
N TYR A 105 -9.70 -6.43 3.48
CA TYR A 105 -9.00 -7.24 4.50
C TYR A 105 -9.71 -8.56 4.86
N ASN A 106 -11.02 -8.66 4.59
CA ASN A 106 -11.82 -9.87 4.75
C ASN A 106 -12.01 -10.71 3.48
N GLY A 107 -11.59 -10.28 2.29
CA GLY A 107 -11.65 -11.04 1.04
C GLY A 107 -11.65 -10.13 -0.19
N PHE A 108 -12.58 -10.33 -1.12
CA PHE A 108 -12.77 -9.41 -2.23
C PHE A 108 -14.22 -9.38 -2.71
N THR A 109 -14.58 -8.31 -3.43
CA THR A 109 -15.87 -8.15 -4.10
C THR A 109 -15.64 -8.06 -5.60
N VAL A 110 -16.50 -8.70 -6.39
CA VAL A 110 -16.54 -8.51 -7.84
C VAL A 110 -17.74 -7.63 -8.17
N TYR A 111 -17.48 -6.56 -8.91
CA TYR A 111 -18.48 -5.63 -9.42
C TYR A 111 -18.58 -5.76 -10.94
N ASP A 112 -19.79 -5.86 -11.47
CA ASP A 112 -20.07 -5.61 -12.88
C ASP A 112 -20.10 -4.08 -13.09
N VAL A 113 -19.23 -3.61 -13.97
CA VAL A 113 -19.03 -2.20 -14.33
C VAL A 113 -19.32 -1.94 -15.81
N SER A 114 -20.06 -2.83 -16.47
CA SER A 114 -20.53 -2.67 -17.86
C SER A 114 -21.38 -1.40 -18.06
N ASP A 115 -22.15 -1.01 -17.05
CA ASP A 115 -22.74 0.33 -16.90
C ASP A 115 -22.08 1.10 -15.74
N PRO A 116 -21.09 1.96 -16.02
CA PRO A 116 -20.39 2.73 -14.98
C PRO A 116 -21.28 3.69 -14.19
N ALA A 117 -22.47 4.05 -14.69
CA ALA A 117 -23.42 4.88 -13.95
C ALA A 117 -24.30 4.07 -12.98
N ALA A 118 -24.32 2.74 -13.12
CA ALA A 118 -25.09 1.83 -12.30
C ALA A 118 -24.33 0.50 -12.12
N PRO A 119 -23.13 0.51 -11.51
CA PRO A 119 -22.38 -0.73 -11.25
C PRO A 119 -23.17 -1.65 -10.31
N GLU A 120 -22.95 -2.95 -10.43
CA GLU A 120 -23.64 -3.96 -9.62
C GLU A 120 -22.63 -4.86 -8.91
N GLN A 121 -22.84 -5.10 -7.61
CA GLN A 121 -22.09 -6.12 -6.87
C GLN A 121 -22.62 -7.50 -7.26
N VAL A 122 -21.80 -8.31 -7.93
CA VAL A 122 -22.20 -9.64 -8.42
C VAL A 122 -21.81 -10.77 -7.45
N VAL A 123 -20.66 -10.67 -6.79
CA VAL A 123 -20.24 -11.64 -5.76
C VAL A 123 -19.37 -10.96 -4.70
N GLN A 124 -19.51 -11.42 -3.45
CA GLN A 124 -18.62 -11.07 -2.34
C GLN A 124 -18.02 -12.37 -1.79
N VAL A 125 -16.70 -12.52 -1.92
CA VAL A 125 -15.96 -13.70 -1.47
C VAL A 125 -15.34 -13.40 -0.12
N LEU A 126 -15.78 -14.13 0.91
CA LEU A 126 -15.20 -14.05 2.25
C LEU A 126 -13.94 -14.93 2.31
N CYS A 127 -12.77 -14.29 2.32
CA CYS A 127 -11.48 -14.96 2.49
C CYS A 127 -10.56 -14.10 3.36
N PRO A 128 -10.72 -14.13 4.70
CA PRO A 128 -9.96 -13.27 5.58
C PRO A 128 -8.46 -13.58 5.55
N GLY A 129 -7.68 -12.52 5.48
CA GLY A 129 -6.22 -12.59 5.33
C GLY A 129 -5.67 -11.30 4.76
N SER A 130 -5.90 -10.16 5.43
CA SER A 130 -5.34 -8.85 5.05
C SER A 130 -3.91 -8.98 4.54
N GLN A 131 -3.44 -8.21 3.56
CA GLN A 131 -4.13 -7.06 2.97
C GLN A 131 -5.19 -7.43 1.91
N ASN A 132 -5.10 -8.62 1.32
CA ASN A 132 -5.97 -9.07 0.21
C ASN A 132 -5.89 -8.18 -1.05
N ASP A 133 -4.70 -7.64 -1.32
CA ASP A 133 -4.39 -7.06 -2.62
C ASP A 133 -4.50 -8.11 -3.72
N ILE A 134 -4.92 -7.65 -4.90
CA ILE A 134 -5.52 -8.52 -5.92
C ILE A 134 -4.98 -8.19 -7.31
N SER A 135 -4.73 -9.24 -8.09
CA SER A 135 -4.46 -9.13 -9.53
C SER A 135 -5.19 -10.23 -10.30
N VAL A 136 -5.49 -9.99 -11.57
CA VAL A 136 -6.13 -10.94 -12.48
C VAL A 136 -5.32 -11.12 -13.77
N TYR A 137 -5.22 -12.35 -14.26
CA TYR A 137 -4.55 -12.70 -15.51
C TYR A 137 -5.26 -13.88 -16.21
N GLY A 138 -6.02 -13.58 -17.26
CA GLY A 138 -6.93 -14.55 -17.86
C GLY A 138 -7.89 -15.12 -16.81
N ASP A 139 -7.99 -16.43 -16.71
CA ASP A 139 -8.91 -17.07 -15.75
C ASP A 139 -8.32 -17.15 -14.32
N ILE A 140 -7.17 -16.52 -14.04
CA ILE A 140 -6.48 -16.62 -12.74
C ILE A 140 -6.61 -15.31 -11.98
N LEU A 141 -7.05 -15.40 -10.73
CA LEU A 141 -6.97 -14.33 -9.74
C LEU A 141 -5.94 -14.72 -8.67
N VAL A 142 -5.03 -13.79 -8.36
CA VAL A 142 -4.05 -13.92 -7.29
C VAL A 142 -4.41 -12.96 -6.18
N LEU A 143 -4.46 -13.46 -4.94
CA LEU A 143 -4.85 -12.73 -3.75
C LEU A 143 -3.76 -12.83 -2.68
N SER A 144 -3.29 -11.68 -2.21
CA SER A 144 -2.28 -11.57 -1.15
C SER A 144 -2.85 -11.95 0.23
N THR A 145 -2.03 -12.57 1.07
CA THR A 145 -2.30 -12.77 2.50
C THR A 145 -1.08 -12.40 3.33
N ASP A 146 -1.25 -11.32 4.08
CA ASP A 146 -0.28 -10.61 4.93
C ASP A 146 -0.68 -10.61 6.41
N SER A 147 -1.40 -11.65 6.82
CA SER A 147 -1.71 -11.84 8.23
C SER A 147 -1.72 -13.30 8.55
N ARG A 148 -1.05 -13.65 9.65
CA ARG A 148 -0.90 -15.02 10.13
C ARG A 148 -2.25 -15.70 10.31
N ARG A 149 -2.48 -16.76 9.54
CA ARG A 149 -3.70 -17.55 9.57
C ARG A 149 -3.45 -18.93 10.15
N THR A 150 -4.48 -19.52 10.77
CA THR A 150 -4.40 -20.89 11.29
C THR A 150 -4.26 -21.97 10.22
N ASN A 151 -4.63 -21.67 8.98
CA ASN A 151 -4.54 -22.54 7.80
C ASN A 151 -4.68 -21.70 6.51
N ASP A 152 -4.54 -22.35 5.35
CA ASP A 152 -4.51 -21.78 4.01
C ASP A 152 -5.87 -21.59 3.32
N SER A 153 -6.94 -22.20 3.85
CA SER A 153 -8.30 -22.07 3.31
C SER A 153 -8.88 -20.67 3.54
N CYS A 154 -10.05 -20.37 2.98
CA CYS A 154 -10.81 -19.15 3.34
C CYS A 154 -11.59 -19.29 4.66
N GLU A 155 -11.76 -20.52 5.17
CA GLU A 155 -12.37 -20.81 6.48
C GLU A 155 -11.29 -20.94 7.56
N ASN A 156 -10.65 -19.81 7.88
CA ASN A 156 -9.51 -19.76 8.78
C ASN A 156 -9.74 -18.74 9.92
N GLN A 157 -8.88 -18.76 10.93
CA GLN A 157 -8.84 -17.76 12.00
C GLN A 157 -7.51 -17.01 12.01
N GLY A 158 -7.51 -15.77 12.51
CA GLY A 158 -6.30 -14.98 12.68
C GLY A 158 -5.50 -15.47 13.88
N VAL A 159 -4.18 -15.59 13.70
CA VAL A 159 -3.24 -15.87 14.78
C VAL A 159 -2.81 -14.52 15.39
N PRO A 160 -3.00 -14.31 16.70
CA PRO A 160 -2.66 -13.03 17.31
C PRO A 160 -1.21 -12.61 17.12
N GLY A 161 -1.00 -11.30 16.94
CA GLY A 161 0.31 -10.67 16.80
C GLY A 161 1.36 -11.14 17.82
N SER A 162 0.92 -11.27 19.07
CA SER A 162 1.71 -11.67 20.24
C SER A 162 2.05 -13.16 20.32
N ASP A 163 1.39 -14.02 19.53
CA ASP A 163 1.71 -15.44 19.47
C ASP A 163 2.77 -15.69 18.40
N THR A 164 4.01 -15.81 18.82
CA THR A 164 5.14 -16.08 17.93
C THR A 164 5.51 -17.57 17.84
N THR A 165 4.72 -18.44 18.48
CA THR A 165 5.09 -19.86 18.69
C THR A 165 4.18 -20.83 17.96
N SER A 166 2.92 -20.47 17.74
CA SER A 166 1.98 -21.30 17.00
C SER A 166 2.37 -21.41 15.52
N PRO A 167 2.19 -22.58 14.89
CA PRO A 167 2.23 -22.68 13.43
C PRO A 167 1.17 -21.78 12.82
N TYR A 168 1.50 -21.19 11.67
CA TYR A 168 0.62 -20.30 10.92
C TYR A 168 0.90 -20.44 9.42
N TRP A 169 0.01 -19.87 8.60
CA TRP A 169 0.13 -19.79 7.15
C TRP A 169 -0.08 -18.34 6.70
N GLU A 170 0.75 -17.90 5.74
CA GLU A 170 0.66 -16.62 5.01
C GLU A 170 1.23 -16.81 3.59
N GLY A 171 0.83 -15.99 2.63
CA GLY A 171 1.35 -16.05 1.26
C GLY A 171 0.32 -15.67 0.21
N LEU A 172 0.23 -16.43 -0.88
CA LEU A 172 -0.71 -16.18 -1.98
C LEU A 172 -1.84 -17.21 -1.99
N LYS A 173 -3.05 -16.76 -2.31
CA LYS A 173 -4.19 -17.61 -2.67
C LYS A 173 -4.53 -17.42 -4.14
N ILE A 174 -4.83 -18.50 -4.82
CA ILE A 174 -5.10 -18.52 -6.26
C ILE A 174 -6.52 -19.00 -6.49
N PHE A 175 -7.27 -18.25 -7.28
CA PHE A 175 -8.65 -18.55 -7.66
C PHE A 175 -8.78 -18.69 -9.18
N ASP A 176 -9.67 -19.55 -9.62
CA ASP A 176 -10.21 -19.58 -10.98
C ASP A 176 -11.36 -18.56 -11.05
N VAL A 177 -11.28 -17.65 -12.01
CA VAL A 177 -12.29 -16.60 -12.28
C VAL A 177 -12.76 -16.65 -13.73
N SER A 178 -12.68 -17.80 -14.39
CA SER A 178 -13.29 -18.03 -15.72
C SER A 178 -14.79 -17.72 -15.74
N ASP A 179 -15.48 -17.91 -14.61
CA ASP A 179 -16.75 -17.28 -14.28
C ASP A 179 -16.53 -16.27 -13.14
N PRO A 180 -16.46 -14.96 -13.42
CA PRO A 180 -16.23 -13.93 -12.40
C PRO A 180 -17.38 -13.79 -11.40
N THR A 181 -18.56 -14.37 -11.69
CA THR A 181 -19.70 -14.39 -10.76
C THR A 181 -19.65 -15.55 -9.77
N ALA A 182 -18.77 -16.53 -10.00
CA ALA A 182 -18.55 -17.67 -9.12
C ALA A 182 -17.06 -18.04 -9.01
N PRO A 183 -16.20 -17.19 -8.41
CA PRO A 183 -14.78 -17.49 -8.22
C PRO A 183 -14.56 -18.79 -7.43
N GLU A 184 -13.68 -19.66 -7.91
CA GLU A 184 -13.37 -20.94 -7.28
C GLU A 184 -11.95 -20.94 -6.71
N TYR A 185 -11.80 -21.30 -5.43
CA TYR A 185 -10.48 -21.44 -4.82
C TYR A 185 -9.74 -22.64 -5.42
N VAL A 186 -8.54 -22.44 -5.94
CA VAL A 186 -7.74 -23.48 -6.60
C VAL A 186 -6.65 -24.02 -5.68
N THR A 187 -5.77 -23.13 -5.21
CA THR A 187 -4.60 -23.50 -4.40
C THR A 187 -4.08 -22.28 -3.64
N SER A 188 -3.05 -22.52 -2.84
CA SER A 188 -2.28 -21.47 -2.16
C SER A 188 -0.80 -21.77 -2.17
N VAL A 189 0.01 -20.73 -2.06
CA VAL A 189 1.47 -20.82 -1.99
C VAL A 189 1.93 -20.09 -0.74
N GLU A 190 2.50 -20.82 0.22
CA GLU A 190 3.12 -20.22 1.40
C GLU A 190 4.42 -19.51 1.02
N THR A 191 4.62 -18.29 1.53
CA THR A 191 5.84 -17.50 1.30
C THR A 191 6.44 -17.05 2.63
N ALA A 192 7.74 -16.75 2.62
CA ALA A 192 8.38 -16.14 3.78
C ALA A 192 7.79 -14.75 4.04
N CYS A 193 7.40 -14.49 5.30
CA CYS A 193 6.72 -13.26 5.71
C CYS A 193 5.41 -12.95 4.97
N GLY A 194 4.73 -13.96 4.43
CA GLY A 194 3.46 -13.75 3.74
C GLY A 194 3.59 -12.96 2.44
N SER A 195 2.50 -12.30 2.05
CA SER A 195 2.43 -11.40 0.91
C SER A 195 1.61 -10.19 1.32
N HIS A 196 2.31 -9.06 1.52
CA HIS A 196 1.72 -7.75 1.73
C HIS A 196 0.99 -7.32 0.48
N THR A 197 1.76 -7.18 -0.61
CA THR A 197 1.24 -7.04 -1.98
C THR A 197 1.94 -8.02 -2.91
N HIS A 198 1.52 -8.01 -4.17
CA HIS A 198 2.21 -8.73 -5.23
C HIS A 198 2.08 -8.00 -6.56
N SER A 199 3.05 -8.22 -7.44
CA SER A 199 3.01 -7.71 -8.81
C SER A 199 3.16 -8.85 -9.79
N LEU A 200 2.31 -8.86 -10.81
CA LEU A 200 2.39 -9.86 -11.86
C LEU A 200 3.51 -9.52 -12.86
N ALA A 201 4.24 -10.54 -13.31
CA ALA A 201 5.32 -10.44 -14.28
C ALA A 201 5.22 -11.59 -15.30
N PRO A 202 4.14 -11.67 -16.12
CA PRO A 202 3.95 -12.76 -17.07
C PRO A 202 5.15 -12.95 -17.99
N SER A 203 5.44 -14.21 -18.31
CA SER A 203 6.40 -14.61 -19.34
C SER A 203 6.01 -14.01 -20.71
N LYS A 204 7.00 -13.82 -21.58
CA LYS A 204 6.79 -13.21 -22.91
C LYS A 204 5.82 -14.00 -23.80
N ASP A 205 5.65 -15.29 -23.57
CA ASP A 205 4.70 -16.14 -24.31
C ASP A 205 3.33 -16.29 -23.60
N GLY A 206 3.16 -15.67 -22.42
CA GLY A 206 1.94 -15.68 -21.62
C GLY A 206 1.56 -17.04 -21.05
N ARG A 207 2.45 -18.06 -21.09
CA ARG A 207 2.12 -19.41 -20.60
C ARG A 207 2.39 -19.59 -19.11
N THR A 208 3.30 -18.79 -18.59
CA THR A 208 3.69 -18.75 -17.18
C THR A 208 3.44 -17.36 -16.65
N LEU A 209 2.72 -17.28 -15.54
CA LEU A 209 2.59 -16.09 -14.75
C LEU A 209 3.61 -16.15 -13.61
N TYR A 210 4.33 -15.06 -13.38
CA TYR A 210 5.17 -14.91 -12.19
C TYR A 210 4.52 -13.86 -11.29
N ALA A 211 4.46 -14.11 -9.99
CA ALA A 211 4.08 -13.12 -9.00
C ALA A 211 5.30 -12.77 -8.16
N TYR A 212 5.68 -11.49 -8.18
CA TYR A 212 6.73 -10.94 -7.33
C TYR A 212 6.07 -10.52 -6.03
N VAL A 213 6.33 -11.28 -4.97
CA VAL A 213 5.71 -11.08 -3.67
C VAL A 213 6.51 -10.05 -2.89
N SER A 214 5.85 -8.95 -2.57
CA SER A 214 6.32 -7.95 -1.65
C SER A 214 5.89 -8.33 -0.24
N SER A 215 6.86 -8.41 0.67
CA SER A 215 6.62 -8.61 2.10
C SER A 215 7.75 -7.98 2.91
N TYR A 216 7.46 -7.62 4.16
CA TYR A 216 8.40 -6.97 5.07
C TYR A 216 8.09 -7.36 6.52
N SER A 217 8.61 -6.61 7.50
CA SER A 217 8.37 -6.83 8.94
C SER A 217 8.89 -8.18 9.49
N PRO A 218 10.14 -8.59 9.21
CA PRO A 218 10.70 -9.80 9.80
C PRO A 218 10.77 -9.75 11.34
N ASN A 219 10.56 -10.89 11.99
CA ASN A 219 10.58 -11.02 13.44
C ASN A 219 11.42 -12.22 13.88
N VAL A 220 12.43 -11.95 14.71
CA VAL A 220 13.38 -12.97 15.20
C VAL A 220 12.73 -14.10 16.02
N ASN A 221 11.46 -13.95 16.41
CA ASN A 221 10.73 -14.98 17.15
C ASN A 221 9.83 -15.85 16.25
N LEU A 222 9.64 -15.51 14.98
CA LEU A 222 8.74 -16.23 14.06
C LEU A 222 9.48 -17.27 13.23
N VAL A 223 8.98 -18.49 13.12
CA VAL A 223 9.69 -19.56 12.41
C VAL A 223 9.89 -19.27 10.92
N ASN A 224 8.88 -18.71 10.24
CA ASN A 224 8.84 -18.55 8.78
C ASN A 224 9.11 -17.10 8.30
N CYS A 225 9.46 -16.18 9.20
CA CYS A 225 9.67 -14.76 8.87
C CYS A 225 10.78 -14.14 9.74
N GLN A 226 12.03 -14.53 9.49
CA GLN A 226 13.21 -14.13 10.27
C GLN A 226 14.05 -13.07 9.55
N PRO A 227 14.71 -12.15 10.27
CA PRO A 227 15.66 -11.24 9.66
C PRO A 227 16.99 -11.93 9.28
N PRO A 228 17.72 -11.45 8.26
CA PRO A 228 17.29 -10.42 7.31
C PRO A 228 16.26 -10.99 6.33
N HIS A 229 15.26 -10.19 5.96
CA HIS A 229 14.34 -10.56 4.89
C HIS A 229 14.92 -10.11 3.56
N ASP A 230 15.00 -8.80 3.29
CA ASP A 230 15.75 -8.15 2.19
C ASP A 230 15.58 -8.78 0.79
N LEU A 231 14.54 -9.59 0.63
CA LEU A 231 14.28 -10.46 -0.52
C LEU A 231 12.85 -10.26 -1.01
N ILE A 232 12.58 -10.77 -2.20
CA ILE A 232 11.22 -11.03 -2.67
C ILE A 232 11.05 -12.52 -2.90
N SER A 233 9.85 -13.05 -2.66
CA SER A 233 9.52 -14.40 -3.12
C SER A 233 8.96 -14.34 -4.53
N ILE A 234 9.44 -15.19 -5.43
CA ILE A 234 8.94 -15.28 -6.81
C ILE A 234 8.13 -16.57 -6.91
N VAL A 235 6.82 -16.41 -7.09
CA VAL A 235 5.89 -17.52 -7.27
C VAL A 235 5.63 -17.73 -8.75
N LYS A 236 5.82 -18.95 -9.23
CA LYS A 236 5.52 -19.36 -10.60
C LYS A 236 4.15 -20.01 -10.65
N ILE A 237 3.28 -19.50 -11.52
CA ILE A 237 1.91 -19.98 -11.69
C ILE A 237 1.74 -20.37 -13.16
N PRO A 238 1.74 -21.67 -13.49
CA PRO A 238 1.44 -22.13 -14.84
C PRO A 238 -0.02 -21.81 -15.21
N VAL A 239 -0.25 -21.07 -16.29
CA VAL A 239 -1.59 -20.54 -16.61
C VAL A 239 -2.63 -21.64 -16.86
N LYS A 240 -2.18 -22.82 -17.30
CA LYS A 240 -3.06 -23.99 -17.56
C LYS A 240 -3.08 -25.03 -16.44
N ALA A 241 -2.30 -24.82 -15.40
CA ALA A 241 -2.21 -25.70 -14.23
C ALA A 241 -1.89 -24.86 -12.98
N PRO A 242 -2.75 -23.88 -12.62
CA PRO A 242 -2.51 -22.99 -11.49
C PRO A 242 -2.37 -23.75 -10.16
N GLU A 243 -2.93 -24.96 -10.04
CA GLU A 243 -2.81 -25.83 -8.87
C GLU A 243 -1.37 -26.26 -8.55
N THR A 244 -0.45 -26.16 -9.51
CA THR A 244 0.97 -26.49 -9.33
C THR A 244 1.83 -25.27 -9.03
N ALA A 245 1.22 -24.15 -8.62
CA ALA A 245 1.97 -22.95 -8.29
C ALA A 245 2.96 -23.19 -7.14
N GLU A 246 4.15 -22.61 -7.24
CA GLU A 246 5.22 -22.79 -6.24
C GLU A 246 6.18 -21.60 -6.20
N VAL A 247 6.85 -21.41 -5.07
CA VAL A 247 7.99 -20.48 -4.96
C VAL A 247 9.16 -21.06 -5.73
N VAL A 248 9.66 -20.34 -6.73
CA VAL A 248 10.79 -20.79 -7.58
C VAL A 248 12.10 -20.07 -7.29
N ALA A 249 12.04 -18.87 -6.71
CA ALA A 249 13.23 -18.10 -6.36
C ALA A 249 12.94 -17.13 -5.21
N THR A 250 14.00 -16.79 -4.47
CA THR A 250 13.97 -15.79 -3.38
C THR A 250 15.18 -14.85 -3.49
N PRO A 251 15.29 -14.04 -4.56
CA PRO A 251 16.44 -13.16 -4.75
C PRO A 251 16.51 -12.11 -3.65
N VAL A 252 17.73 -11.87 -3.14
CA VAL A 252 18.03 -10.78 -2.21
C VAL A 252 18.24 -9.50 -3.03
N LEU A 253 17.40 -8.49 -2.82
CA LEU A 253 17.46 -7.23 -3.57
C LEU A 253 18.51 -6.27 -2.99
N PHE A 254 18.84 -6.42 -1.70
CA PHE A 254 19.78 -5.56 -0.98
C PHE A 254 20.92 -6.37 -0.34
N PRO A 255 21.79 -7.03 -1.13
CA PRO A 255 22.84 -7.90 -0.58
C PRO A 255 23.87 -7.16 0.27
N ASP A 256 24.06 -5.86 0.03
CA ASP A 256 24.94 -4.98 0.81
C ASP A 256 24.21 -4.19 1.92
N GLY A 257 22.92 -4.46 2.11
CA GLY A 257 22.04 -3.77 3.06
C GLY A 257 21.32 -2.55 2.46
N GLY A 258 20.03 -2.43 2.79
CA GLY A 258 19.21 -1.26 2.45
C GLY A 258 19.40 -0.10 3.45
N TYR A 259 18.53 0.90 3.38
CA TYR A 259 18.57 2.04 4.31
C TYR A 259 18.35 1.57 5.75
N GLU A 260 19.22 1.98 6.67
CA GLU A 260 19.17 1.55 8.08
C GLU A 260 17.99 2.16 8.88
N GLY A 261 17.28 3.12 8.30
CA GLY A 261 16.22 3.88 8.97
C GLY A 261 16.74 5.06 9.79
N ALA A 262 15.81 5.92 10.21
CA ALA A 262 16.07 7.04 11.12
C ALA A 262 14.79 7.41 11.88
N PRO A 263 14.82 8.19 12.95
CA PRO A 263 13.60 8.65 13.60
C PRO A 263 12.62 9.30 12.60
N GLY A 264 11.44 8.71 12.44
CA GLY A 264 10.43 9.16 11.47
C GLY A 264 10.67 8.72 10.02
N LYS A 265 11.58 7.76 9.77
CA LYS A 265 11.87 7.18 8.44
C LYS A 265 12.13 5.68 8.56
N SER A 266 11.47 4.88 7.74
CA SER A 266 11.55 3.42 7.85
C SER A 266 12.85 2.86 7.28
N ALA A 267 13.39 1.85 7.96
CA ALA A 267 14.47 1.05 7.41
C ALA A 267 13.95 0.21 6.23
N THR A 268 14.84 -0.10 5.29
CA THR A 268 14.55 -1.08 4.24
C THR A 268 14.60 -2.47 4.86
N SER A 269 13.51 -3.23 4.72
CA SER A 269 13.45 -4.64 5.16
C SER A 269 12.77 -5.55 4.14
N GLY A 270 12.43 -4.99 2.98
CA GLY A 270 11.64 -5.60 1.92
C GLY A 270 11.06 -4.50 1.03
N CYS A 271 10.56 -4.87 -0.14
CA CYS A 271 9.78 -3.94 -0.95
C CYS A 271 8.33 -3.90 -0.47
N HIS A 272 7.74 -2.70 -0.41
CA HIS A 272 6.34 -2.51 -0.09
C HIS A 272 5.50 -2.81 -1.32
N ASP A 273 5.64 -2.00 -2.38
CA ASP A 273 5.12 -2.30 -3.70
C ASP A 273 6.24 -2.41 -4.73
N ILE A 274 6.00 -3.32 -5.66
CA ILE A 274 6.72 -3.39 -6.92
C ILE A 274 5.73 -3.03 -8.03
N THR A 275 6.23 -2.45 -9.10
CA THR A 275 5.47 -2.30 -10.34
C THR A 275 6.31 -2.82 -11.48
N THR A 276 5.77 -3.78 -12.23
CA THR A 276 6.45 -4.37 -13.36
C THR A 276 6.04 -3.67 -14.65
N TYR A 277 7.00 -3.54 -15.56
CA TYR A 277 6.79 -3.13 -16.92
C TYR A 277 7.37 -4.19 -17.85
N VAL A 278 6.65 -5.31 -17.94
CA VAL A 278 7.06 -6.56 -18.61
C VAL A 278 7.54 -6.35 -20.05
N LYS A 279 6.92 -5.45 -20.81
CA LYS A 279 7.32 -5.17 -22.20
C LYS A 279 8.73 -4.58 -22.30
N LEU A 280 9.13 -3.78 -21.32
CA LEU A 280 10.46 -3.16 -21.26
C LEU A 280 11.46 -4.02 -20.48
N ASP A 281 11.03 -5.16 -19.93
CA ASP A 281 11.82 -5.98 -19.02
C ASP A 281 12.32 -5.17 -17.80
N LEU A 282 11.52 -4.21 -17.32
CA LEU A 282 11.82 -3.38 -16.15
C LEU A 282 10.83 -3.63 -15.01
N ALA A 283 11.25 -3.37 -13.79
CA ALA A 283 10.36 -3.15 -12.65
C ALA A 283 10.91 -2.04 -11.75
N ALA A 284 10.04 -1.31 -11.06
CA ALA A 284 10.41 -0.35 -10.03
C ALA A 284 9.89 -0.84 -8.69
N GLY A 285 10.72 -0.76 -7.66
CA GLY A 285 10.37 -1.17 -6.30
C GLY A 285 10.45 0.02 -5.34
N ALA A 286 9.42 0.21 -4.53
CA ALA A 286 9.42 1.14 -3.42
C ALA A 286 9.57 0.33 -2.14
N CYS A 287 10.73 0.43 -1.49
CA CYS A 287 11.18 -0.56 -0.51
C CYS A 287 11.39 0.02 0.87
N MET A 288 10.36 0.74 1.34
CA MET A 288 10.27 1.43 2.64
C MET A 288 11.29 2.56 2.82
N GLY A 289 12.58 2.29 2.66
CA GLY A 289 13.67 3.27 2.76
C GLY A 289 14.40 3.58 1.45
N ASP A 290 14.24 2.73 0.44
CA ASP A 290 14.92 2.81 -0.86
C ASP A 290 13.91 2.78 -2.02
N GLY A 291 14.15 3.57 -3.06
CA GLY A 291 13.53 3.40 -4.38
C GLY A 291 14.50 2.70 -5.30
N ILE A 292 14.07 1.65 -6.01
CA ILE A 292 14.93 0.85 -6.89
C ILE A 292 14.35 0.71 -8.29
N LEU A 293 15.24 0.55 -9.27
CA LEU A 293 14.94 0.10 -10.63
C LEU A 293 15.57 -1.27 -10.83
N MET A 294 14.84 -2.18 -11.45
CA MET A 294 15.24 -3.58 -11.67
C MET A 294 15.16 -3.94 -13.15
N ASP A 295 16.16 -4.66 -13.62
CA ASP A 295 16.07 -5.49 -14.83
C ASP A 295 15.38 -6.80 -14.45
N ILE A 296 14.27 -7.10 -15.11
CA ILE A 296 13.50 -8.33 -14.88
C ILE A 296 13.53 -9.26 -16.08
N SER A 297 14.39 -9.05 -17.08
CA SER A 297 14.47 -9.83 -18.33
C SER A 297 14.50 -11.35 -18.11
N ASP A 298 15.12 -11.78 -17.02
CA ASP A 298 14.89 -13.09 -16.39
C ASP A 298 13.91 -12.93 -15.21
N ARG A 299 12.71 -13.49 -15.37
CA ARG A 299 11.63 -13.37 -14.38
C ARG A 299 11.91 -14.12 -13.08
N GLU A 300 12.85 -15.06 -13.08
CA GLU A 300 13.23 -15.81 -11.88
C GLU A 300 14.48 -15.22 -11.20
N ASN A 301 15.14 -14.23 -11.83
CA ASN A 301 16.36 -13.59 -11.33
C ASN A 301 16.40 -12.08 -11.65
N PRO A 302 15.52 -11.27 -11.04
CA PRO A 302 15.55 -9.82 -11.15
C PRO A 302 16.85 -9.24 -10.57
N VAL A 303 17.36 -8.18 -11.19
CA VAL A 303 18.61 -7.53 -10.80
C VAL A 303 18.35 -6.05 -10.56
N VAL A 304 18.71 -5.53 -9.38
CA VAL A 304 18.68 -4.09 -9.11
C VAL A 304 19.76 -3.40 -9.94
N ILE A 305 19.35 -2.45 -10.79
CA ILE A 305 20.23 -1.72 -11.71
C ILE A 305 20.43 -0.25 -11.32
N SER A 306 19.51 0.33 -10.54
CA SER A 306 19.66 1.67 -9.96
C SER A 306 18.91 1.74 -8.63
N SER A 307 19.39 2.59 -7.73
CA SER A 307 18.79 2.79 -6.39
C SER A 307 18.93 4.24 -5.97
N VAL A 308 17.90 4.78 -5.32
CA VAL A 308 17.87 6.14 -4.78
C VAL A 308 17.34 6.15 -3.36
N ARG A 309 17.78 7.16 -2.61
CA ARG A 309 17.30 7.46 -1.26
C ARG A 309 17.00 8.94 -1.14
N ASP A 310 15.92 9.26 -0.44
CA ASP A 310 15.60 10.61 -0.01
C ASP A 310 15.50 10.65 1.51
N THR A 311 16.65 10.85 2.14
CA THR A 311 16.74 10.95 3.60
C THR A 311 16.32 12.33 4.12
N GLU A 312 15.90 13.26 3.27
CA GLU A 312 15.39 14.56 3.69
C GLU A 312 13.87 14.52 3.80
N ASN A 313 13.16 14.21 2.71
CA ASN A 313 11.71 14.37 2.64
C ASN A 313 10.93 13.06 2.85
N PHE A 314 11.33 11.98 2.18
CA PHE A 314 10.63 10.69 2.26
C PHE A 314 10.76 10.05 3.65
N ALA A 315 9.67 9.43 4.09
CA ALA A 315 9.58 8.65 5.31
C ALA A 315 9.32 7.17 5.03
N PHE A 316 8.50 6.88 4.01
CA PHE A 316 8.12 5.52 3.64
C PHE A 316 7.92 5.40 2.13
N TRP A 317 8.89 4.79 1.44
CA TRP A 317 8.77 4.46 0.02
C TRP A 317 7.71 3.38 -0.15
N HIS A 318 6.53 3.79 -0.61
CA HIS A 318 5.32 2.97 -0.64
C HIS A 318 5.09 2.31 -2.00
N SER A 319 4.95 3.11 -3.06
CA SER A 319 4.66 2.61 -4.41
C SER A 319 5.44 3.32 -5.50
N ALA A 320 5.46 2.72 -6.68
CA ALA A 320 6.14 3.20 -7.87
C ALA A 320 5.22 3.10 -9.08
N THR A 321 5.28 4.06 -10.00
CA THR A 321 4.50 4.01 -11.24
C THR A 321 5.34 4.58 -12.38
N PHE A 322 5.59 3.79 -13.42
CA PHE A 322 6.23 4.30 -14.61
C PHE A 322 5.30 5.24 -15.37
N ASN A 323 5.86 6.19 -16.13
CA ASN A 323 5.11 6.78 -17.23
C ASN A 323 4.95 5.77 -18.39
N ASN A 324 4.11 6.09 -19.38
CA ASN A 324 3.79 5.14 -20.46
C ASN A 324 5.03 4.70 -21.25
N ASP A 325 6.02 5.57 -21.42
CA ASP A 325 7.20 5.26 -22.20
C ASP A 325 8.31 4.55 -21.40
N GLY A 326 8.10 4.36 -20.08
CA GLY A 326 9.09 3.76 -19.18
C GLY A 326 10.37 4.59 -19.03
N THR A 327 10.25 5.90 -19.21
CA THR A 327 11.35 6.88 -19.10
C THR A 327 11.32 7.67 -17.81
N LYS A 328 10.28 7.47 -16.98
CA LYS A 328 10.10 8.15 -15.69
C LYS A 328 9.49 7.18 -14.67
N VAL A 329 9.72 7.43 -13.40
CA VAL A 329 9.05 6.76 -12.27
C VAL A 329 8.52 7.81 -11.31
N VAL A 330 7.25 7.68 -10.94
CA VAL A 330 6.64 8.39 -9.82
C VAL A 330 6.72 7.46 -8.61
N PHE A 331 7.50 7.84 -7.61
CA PHE A 331 7.53 7.16 -6.31
C PHE A 331 6.65 7.89 -5.30
N THR A 332 6.02 7.14 -4.42
CA THR A 332 5.05 7.64 -3.43
C THR A 332 5.64 7.56 -2.03
N ASP A 333 5.60 8.65 -1.26
CA ASP A 333 5.92 8.67 0.17
C ASP A 333 4.66 8.53 1.01
N GLU A 334 4.49 7.39 1.67
CA GLU A 334 3.36 7.16 2.58
C GLU A 334 3.69 7.56 4.03
N LEU A 335 4.08 8.83 4.18
CA LEU A 335 4.36 9.45 5.47
C LEU A 335 3.22 9.19 6.47
N GLY A 336 3.60 8.64 7.64
CA GLY A 336 2.67 8.35 8.72
C GLY A 336 1.93 7.03 8.57
N GLY A 337 2.35 6.16 7.64
CA GLY A 337 1.78 4.82 7.42
C GLY A 337 0.30 4.89 7.09
N GLY A 338 -0.08 5.84 6.23
CA GLY A 338 -1.45 6.04 5.79
C GLY A 338 -2.42 6.61 6.82
N GLY A 339 -2.13 6.54 8.13
CA GLY A 339 -3.08 6.87 9.21
C GLY A 339 -2.99 8.28 9.79
N ALA A 340 -2.03 9.10 9.35
CA ALA A 340 -1.79 10.44 9.90
C ALA A 340 -2.37 11.56 9.03
N ALA A 341 -2.73 12.68 9.68
CA ALA A 341 -3.15 13.90 9.01
C ALA A 341 -1.94 14.64 8.42
N THR A 342 -1.53 14.33 7.19
CA THR A 342 -0.29 14.90 6.60
C THR A 342 -0.51 15.95 5.52
N CYS A 343 -1.75 16.20 5.09
CA CYS A 343 -2.08 17.23 4.11
C CYS A 343 -2.42 18.55 4.81
N ASN A 344 -1.39 19.22 5.32
CA ASN A 344 -1.50 20.51 6.00
C ASN A 344 -0.21 21.35 5.85
N PRO A 345 -0.27 22.67 6.11
CA PRO A 345 0.88 23.57 5.97
C PRO A 345 2.09 23.22 6.85
N THR A 346 1.90 22.52 7.96
CA THR A 346 3.00 22.15 8.87
C THR A 346 3.87 21.05 8.29
N VAL A 347 3.27 20.06 7.63
CA VAL A 347 4.00 19.01 6.92
C VAL A 347 4.59 19.53 5.60
N GLY A 348 3.88 20.45 4.94
CA GLY A 348 4.32 21.10 3.71
C GLY A 348 4.16 20.22 2.46
N GLU A 349 4.69 20.73 1.34
CA GLU A 349 4.43 20.23 -0.01
C GLU A 349 5.35 19.09 -0.47
N LYS A 350 6.39 18.76 0.30
CA LYS A 350 7.44 17.80 -0.11
C LYS A 350 7.40 16.45 0.60
N ARG A 351 6.65 16.34 1.70
CA ARG A 351 6.59 15.14 2.53
C ARG A 351 5.19 14.55 2.48
N GLY A 352 5.06 13.23 2.51
CA GLY A 352 3.80 12.57 2.19
C GLY A 352 3.35 12.88 0.76
N ALA A 353 4.31 12.94 -0.16
CA ALA A 353 4.18 13.45 -1.52
C ALA A 353 4.72 12.42 -2.52
N ASN A 354 4.41 12.61 -3.80
CA ASN A 354 5.13 11.91 -4.84
C ASN A 354 6.49 12.57 -5.10
N ALA A 355 7.49 11.78 -5.47
CA ALA A 355 8.72 12.22 -6.10
C ALA A 355 8.82 11.67 -7.52
N ILE A 356 9.10 12.55 -8.47
CA ILE A 356 9.20 12.21 -9.90
C ILE A 356 10.67 12.11 -10.27
N TYR A 357 11.04 10.96 -10.83
CA TYR A 357 12.37 10.66 -11.33
C TYR A 357 12.31 10.40 -12.83
N ASP A 358 13.27 10.92 -13.57
CA ASP A 358 13.54 10.47 -14.93
C ASP A 358 14.50 9.26 -14.89
N ILE A 359 14.43 8.40 -15.90
CA ILE A 359 15.40 7.32 -16.14
C ILE A 359 16.34 7.77 -17.24
N VAL A 360 17.58 8.10 -16.89
CA VAL A 360 18.62 8.58 -17.83
C VAL A 360 19.78 7.59 -17.80
N ASP A 361 20.07 6.96 -18.94
CA ASP A 361 21.13 5.95 -19.06
C ASP A 361 21.04 4.80 -18.04
N GLY A 362 19.81 4.45 -17.64
CA GLY A 362 19.53 3.39 -16.66
C GLY A 362 19.53 3.86 -15.20
N GLU A 363 19.77 5.14 -14.94
CA GLU A 363 19.83 5.71 -13.60
C GLU A 363 18.60 6.58 -13.27
N LEU A 364 18.17 6.54 -12.01
CA LEU A 364 17.07 7.37 -11.51
C LEU A 364 17.56 8.78 -11.16
N GLU A 365 17.10 9.79 -11.88
CA GLU A 365 17.41 11.20 -11.64
C GLU A 365 16.21 11.97 -11.10
N PHE A 366 16.32 12.47 -9.86
CA PHE A 366 15.27 13.27 -9.23
C PHE A 366 14.97 14.56 -10.02
N ARG A 367 13.68 14.89 -10.18
CA ARG A 367 13.22 16.12 -10.86
C ARG A 367 12.39 17.02 -9.97
N SER A 368 11.32 16.51 -9.38
CA SER A 368 10.43 17.33 -8.56
C SER A 368 9.58 16.49 -7.61
N TYR A 369 8.85 17.18 -6.73
CA TYR A 369 7.79 16.59 -5.92
C TYR A 369 6.42 17.02 -6.43
N TYR A 370 5.42 16.18 -6.20
CA TYR A 370 4.02 16.51 -6.39
C TYR A 370 3.21 16.16 -5.14
N LYS A 371 2.46 17.13 -4.63
CA LYS A 371 1.49 16.95 -3.55
C LYS A 371 0.22 17.73 -3.87
N ILE A 372 -0.93 17.19 -3.46
CA ILE A 372 -2.19 17.94 -3.52
C ILE A 372 -2.08 19.22 -2.70
N ARG A 373 -2.76 20.29 -3.15
CA ARG A 373 -2.69 21.61 -2.50
C ARG A 373 -3.73 21.82 -1.40
N ARG A 374 -4.74 20.96 -1.36
CA ARG A 374 -5.83 21.06 -0.40
C ARG A 374 -5.30 20.71 0.98
N THR A 375 -5.69 21.51 1.97
CA THR A 375 -5.52 21.18 3.39
C THR A 375 -6.73 20.36 3.82
N ASN A 376 -6.51 19.26 4.53
CA ASN A 376 -7.56 18.47 5.17
C ASN A 376 -7.64 18.81 6.66
N THR A 377 -8.78 18.49 7.28
CA THR A 377 -8.95 18.64 8.73
C THR A 377 -8.04 17.67 9.49
N ASN A 378 -7.79 17.97 10.77
CA ASN A 378 -6.94 17.11 11.60
C ASN A 378 -7.56 15.75 11.95
N THR A 379 -8.83 15.51 11.62
CA THR A 379 -9.50 14.22 11.77
C THR A 379 -9.46 13.38 10.49
N GLU A 380 -8.71 13.81 9.48
CA GLU A 380 -8.50 13.08 8.23
C GLU A 380 -7.09 12.53 8.15
N ASN A 381 -6.96 11.26 7.78
CA ASN A 381 -5.70 10.76 7.28
C ASN A 381 -5.53 11.14 5.80
N CYS A 382 -4.36 11.65 5.42
CA CYS A 382 -4.11 12.07 4.05
C CYS A 382 -2.64 11.94 3.72
N VAL A 383 -2.34 11.25 2.63
CA VAL A 383 -1.00 11.06 2.07
C VAL A 383 -1.11 10.48 0.66
N ALA A 384 -0.09 10.67 -0.17
CA ALA A 384 -0.03 10.08 -1.50
C ALA A 384 -0.14 8.54 -1.42
N HIS A 385 -0.95 7.94 -2.29
CA HIS A 385 -1.14 6.48 -2.31
C HIS A 385 -1.32 5.97 -3.76
N ASN A 386 -1.94 4.81 -3.94
CA ASN A 386 -1.97 4.11 -5.22
C ASN A 386 -2.79 4.82 -6.32
N GLY A 387 -2.27 4.75 -7.54
CA GLY A 387 -2.86 5.38 -8.71
C GLY A 387 -2.42 4.71 -10.01
N SER A 388 -2.95 5.22 -11.12
CA SER A 388 -2.65 4.71 -12.46
C SER A 388 -2.59 5.81 -13.49
N LEU A 389 -1.91 5.52 -14.60
CA LEU A 389 -1.87 6.41 -15.74
C LEU A 389 -3.22 6.47 -16.45
N ILE A 390 -3.53 7.66 -16.98
CA ILE A 390 -4.60 7.89 -17.95
C ILE A 390 -3.97 7.86 -19.34
N PRO A 391 -4.47 7.05 -20.30
CA PRO A 391 -3.84 6.82 -21.59
C PRO A 391 -4.05 7.99 -22.56
N VAL A 392 -3.48 9.16 -22.25
CA VAL A 392 -3.57 10.38 -23.06
C VAL A 392 -2.36 10.48 -23.97
N LYS A 393 -2.59 10.42 -25.29
CA LYS A 393 -1.51 10.42 -26.27
C LYS A 393 -0.57 11.64 -26.11
N GLY A 394 0.72 11.35 -25.94
CA GLY A 394 1.79 12.36 -25.86
C GLY A 394 1.82 13.12 -24.54
N LYS A 395 1.14 12.61 -23.51
CA LYS A 395 1.14 13.16 -22.17
C LYS A 395 1.37 12.07 -21.14
N ASP A 396 1.97 12.47 -20.03
CA ASP A 396 2.05 11.66 -18.82
C ASP A 396 1.02 12.23 -17.82
N ILE A 397 -0.13 11.58 -17.69
CA ILE A 397 -1.19 11.95 -16.75
C ILE A 397 -1.49 10.77 -15.86
N MET A 398 -1.62 11.01 -14.56
CA MET A 398 -1.97 10.00 -13.55
C MET A 398 -3.21 10.43 -12.78
N VAL A 399 -4.08 9.47 -12.49
CA VAL A 399 -5.10 9.57 -11.43
C VAL A 399 -4.60 8.80 -10.22
N GLN A 400 -4.75 9.36 -9.03
CA GLN A 400 -4.15 8.82 -7.81
C GLN A 400 -5.03 9.08 -6.58
N ALA A 401 -5.06 8.11 -5.68
CA ALA A 401 -5.67 8.23 -4.38
C ALA A 401 -4.77 8.96 -3.37
N TRP A 402 -5.40 9.71 -2.47
CA TRP A 402 -4.74 10.49 -1.40
C TRP A 402 -5.37 10.20 -0.02
N TYR A 403 -5.87 8.97 0.19
CA TYR A 403 -6.70 8.63 1.34
C TYR A 403 -7.89 9.60 1.49
N GLN A 404 -8.14 10.20 2.67
CA GLN A 404 -9.21 11.19 2.85
C GLN A 404 -8.89 12.54 2.19
N GLY A 405 -7.70 12.73 1.61
CA GLY A 405 -7.45 13.83 0.66
C GLY A 405 -8.08 13.64 -0.72
N GLY A 406 -8.83 12.56 -0.88
CA GLY A 406 -9.62 12.24 -2.05
C GLY A 406 -8.81 11.69 -3.21
N ILE A 407 -9.19 12.08 -4.41
CA ILE A 407 -8.62 11.63 -5.67
C ILE A 407 -8.09 12.84 -6.43
N SER A 408 -6.87 12.73 -6.95
CA SER A 408 -6.24 13.76 -7.75
C SER A 408 -5.88 13.23 -9.13
N VAL A 409 -6.08 14.07 -10.15
CA VAL A 409 -5.58 13.86 -11.51
C VAL A 409 -4.54 14.93 -11.80
N PHE A 410 -3.32 14.52 -12.15
CA PHE A 410 -2.22 15.45 -12.42
C PHE A 410 -1.46 15.10 -13.69
N ASP A 411 -1.04 16.14 -14.41
CA ASP A 411 -0.18 16.07 -15.59
C ASP A 411 1.28 16.26 -15.14
N PHE A 412 2.13 15.27 -15.41
CA PHE A 412 3.56 15.27 -15.12
C PHE A 412 4.40 15.06 -16.40
N THR A 413 3.84 15.45 -17.55
CA THR A 413 4.56 15.42 -18.84
C THR A 413 5.87 16.21 -18.76
N ASP A 414 5.86 17.36 -18.06
CA ASP A 414 7.07 18.04 -17.60
C ASP A 414 7.39 17.55 -16.18
N SER A 415 8.43 16.71 -16.05
CA SER A 415 8.85 16.12 -14.78
C SER A 415 9.25 17.17 -13.73
N GLU A 416 9.55 18.41 -14.13
CA GLU A 416 9.91 19.49 -13.20
C GLU A 416 8.68 20.27 -12.69
N LYS A 417 7.52 20.14 -13.35
CA LYS A 417 6.34 20.99 -13.11
C LYS A 417 5.03 20.21 -13.15
N PRO A 418 4.86 19.18 -12.31
CA PRO A 418 3.60 18.46 -12.22
C PRO A 418 2.47 19.40 -11.81
N THR A 419 1.32 19.27 -12.47
CA THR A 419 0.17 20.16 -12.27
C THR A 419 -1.11 19.37 -12.11
N GLU A 420 -1.84 19.61 -11.02
CA GLU A 420 -3.18 19.06 -10.82
C GLU A 420 -4.18 19.69 -11.81
N ILE A 421 -4.98 18.85 -12.46
CA ILE A 421 -5.93 19.25 -13.51
C ILE A 421 -7.38 18.87 -13.18
N ALA A 422 -7.58 17.91 -12.28
CA ALA A 422 -8.89 17.53 -11.75
C ALA A 422 -8.72 16.91 -10.36
N TRP A 423 -9.76 16.99 -9.53
CA TRP A 423 -9.80 16.32 -8.25
C TRP A 423 -11.23 16.13 -7.76
N PHE A 424 -11.41 15.16 -6.87
CA PHE A 424 -12.64 14.88 -6.14
C PHE A 424 -12.28 14.62 -4.69
N ASP A 425 -12.99 15.23 -3.75
CA ASP A 425 -12.71 15.09 -2.32
C ASP A 425 -14.00 15.06 -1.50
N ARG A 426 -13.93 14.45 -0.32
CA ARG A 426 -15.00 14.40 0.68
C ARG A 426 -14.49 14.99 1.98
N GLY A 427 -15.41 15.57 2.77
CA GLY A 427 -15.07 15.99 4.12
C GLY A 427 -14.74 14.79 5.04
N PRO A 428 -14.29 15.06 6.28
CA PRO A 428 -13.87 14.05 7.24
C PRO A 428 -14.95 13.00 7.50
N LEU A 429 -14.55 11.74 7.77
CA LEU A 429 -15.51 10.73 8.23
C LEU A 429 -16.11 11.03 9.60
N SER A 430 -15.41 11.79 10.46
CA SER A 430 -15.87 12.20 11.79
C SER A 430 -15.22 13.53 12.19
N ASN A 431 -15.95 14.37 12.91
CA ASN A 431 -15.43 15.59 13.51
C ASN A 431 -14.81 15.34 14.91
N GLU A 432 -15.02 14.15 15.46
CA GLU A 432 -14.69 13.82 16.85
C GLU A 432 -13.38 13.03 16.97
N ARG A 433 -13.08 12.19 15.98
CA ARG A 433 -11.86 11.38 15.95
C ARG A 433 -11.38 11.18 14.52
N LEU A 434 -10.08 10.92 14.38
CA LEU A 434 -9.53 10.41 13.13
C LEU A 434 -9.97 8.96 12.93
N ILE A 435 -10.58 8.68 11.78
CA ILE A 435 -10.95 7.34 11.31
C ILE A 435 -10.14 7.09 10.04
N LEU A 436 -9.42 5.97 9.95
CA LEU A 436 -8.73 5.60 8.71
C LEU A 436 -9.75 5.43 7.59
N GLY A 437 -9.60 6.19 6.51
CA GLY A 437 -10.59 6.26 5.45
C GLY A 437 -10.07 6.84 4.14
N GLY A 438 -11.03 7.08 3.23
CA GLY A 438 -10.77 7.64 1.91
C GLY A 438 -10.33 6.58 0.91
N SER A 439 -9.99 7.02 -0.29
CA SER A 439 -9.59 6.14 -1.39
C SER A 439 -8.30 5.38 -1.04
N TRP A 440 -8.35 4.04 -0.99
CA TRP A 440 -7.14 3.21 -0.96
C TRP A 440 -6.44 3.33 -2.31
N SER A 441 -7.14 2.98 -3.38
CA SER A 441 -6.66 3.18 -4.74
C SER A 441 -7.69 3.89 -5.62
N ALA A 442 -7.20 4.56 -6.67
CA ALA A 442 -8.02 5.22 -7.66
C ALA A 442 -7.43 5.00 -9.05
N TYR A 443 -8.19 4.32 -9.92
CA TYR A 443 -7.69 3.83 -11.20
C TYR A 443 -8.54 4.22 -12.38
N TYR A 444 -7.87 4.55 -13.48
CA TYR A 444 -8.53 4.78 -14.74
C TYR A 444 -8.78 3.44 -15.46
N TYR A 445 -10.04 3.15 -15.74
CA TYR A 445 -10.43 1.99 -16.54
C TYR A 445 -11.49 2.39 -17.57
N ASN A 446 -11.17 2.22 -18.85
CA ASN A 446 -12.10 2.32 -19.98
C ASN A 446 -13.01 3.57 -20.02
N GLY A 447 -12.53 4.73 -19.55
CA GLY A 447 -13.25 6.01 -19.63
C GLY A 447 -13.66 6.60 -18.28
N TYR A 448 -13.52 5.83 -17.21
CA TYR A 448 -13.97 6.20 -15.87
C TYR A 448 -12.85 6.01 -14.86
N VAL A 449 -12.99 6.64 -13.71
CA VAL A 449 -12.13 6.40 -12.56
C VAL A 449 -12.92 5.55 -11.58
N TYR A 450 -12.32 4.47 -11.11
CA TYR A 450 -12.89 3.62 -10.08
C TYR A 450 -12.04 3.79 -8.83
N SER A 451 -12.67 3.90 -7.66
CA SER A 451 -11.97 3.99 -6.39
C SER A 451 -12.50 2.96 -5.41
N ASN A 452 -11.60 2.30 -4.68
CA ASN A 452 -11.95 1.43 -3.57
C ASN A 452 -11.69 2.19 -2.26
N ASP A 453 -12.70 2.90 -1.77
CA ASP A 453 -12.61 3.64 -0.52
C ASP A 453 -12.65 2.70 0.69
N ILE A 454 -11.74 2.93 1.63
CA ILE A 454 -11.52 2.13 2.84
C ILE A 454 -12.78 1.98 3.68
N GLN A 455 -13.62 3.02 3.73
CA GLN A 455 -14.83 3.06 4.54
C GLN A 455 -16.10 3.26 3.70
N GLN A 456 -16.06 4.11 2.68
CA GLN A 456 -17.23 4.46 1.86
C GLN A 456 -17.50 3.48 0.72
N GLY A 457 -16.64 2.50 0.47
CA GLY A 457 -16.87 1.44 -0.51
C GLY A 457 -16.44 1.81 -1.93
N PHE A 458 -17.16 1.30 -2.92
CA PHE A 458 -16.75 1.36 -4.31
C PHE A 458 -17.34 2.57 -5.03
N ASP A 459 -16.48 3.48 -5.49
CA ASP A 459 -16.87 4.67 -6.24
C ASP A 459 -16.60 4.51 -7.73
N VAL A 460 -17.50 5.09 -8.54
CA VAL A 460 -17.28 5.33 -9.96
C VAL A 460 -17.37 6.82 -10.22
N LEU A 461 -16.32 7.39 -10.79
CA LEU A 461 -16.20 8.80 -11.10
C LEU A 461 -15.96 9.03 -12.59
N ARG A 462 -16.41 10.18 -13.06
CA ARG A 462 -16.13 10.69 -14.39
C ARG A 462 -15.22 11.90 -14.31
N ILE A 463 -14.20 11.93 -15.15
CA ILE A 463 -13.43 13.16 -15.38
C ILE A 463 -14.13 13.97 -16.47
N ALA A 464 -14.40 15.24 -16.17
CA ALA A 464 -15.05 16.15 -17.11
C ALA A 464 -14.14 16.48 -18.30
N ASP A 465 -14.72 16.69 -19.48
CA ASP A 465 -13.97 17.05 -20.69
C ASP A 465 -13.08 18.29 -20.50
N ALA A 466 -13.48 19.20 -19.61
CA ALA A 466 -12.74 20.42 -19.26
C ALA A 466 -11.36 20.16 -18.65
N ALA A 467 -11.10 18.98 -18.06
CA ALA A 467 -9.77 18.59 -17.58
C ALA A 467 -8.77 18.36 -18.73
N GLY A 468 -9.24 18.28 -19.98
CA GLY A 468 -8.37 18.04 -21.13
C GLY A 468 -7.81 16.62 -21.20
N VAL A 469 -8.32 15.70 -20.36
CA VAL A 469 -8.02 14.26 -20.47
C VAL A 469 -8.85 13.60 -21.57
N GLY A 470 -9.96 14.21 -22.01
CA GLY A 470 -10.84 13.72 -23.08
C GLY A 470 -11.44 12.32 -22.85
N LYS A 471 -12.48 11.97 -23.60
CA LYS A 471 -12.84 10.55 -23.75
C LYS A 471 -11.73 9.86 -24.52
N GLN A 472 -10.83 9.18 -23.82
CA GLN A 472 -9.85 8.35 -24.50
C GLN A 472 -10.60 7.32 -25.33
N LYS A 473 -10.15 7.14 -26.58
CA LYS A 473 -10.74 6.15 -27.47
C LYS A 473 -10.73 4.79 -26.75
N PRO A 474 -11.71 3.93 -26.98
CA PRO A 474 -11.84 2.61 -26.37
C PRO A 474 -10.75 1.63 -26.84
N ASN A 475 -9.47 2.01 -26.76
CA ASN A 475 -8.40 1.06 -26.56
C ASN A 475 -8.61 0.50 -25.15
N THR A 476 -9.63 -0.34 -25.04
CA THR A 476 -10.14 -0.89 -23.80
C THR A 476 -9.09 -1.82 -23.26
N TYR A 477 -8.67 -1.59 -22.03
CA TYR A 477 -8.04 -2.65 -21.28
C TYR A 477 -9.02 -3.81 -21.26
N LYS A 478 -8.60 -4.95 -21.81
CA LYS A 478 -9.31 -6.21 -21.58
C LYS A 478 -9.03 -6.72 -20.17
N GLU A 479 -7.88 -6.35 -19.65
CA GLU A 479 -7.36 -6.69 -18.35
C GLU A 479 -6.45 -5.56 -17.92
N PHE A 480 -6.52 -5.18 -16.65
CA PHE A 480 -5.72 -4.10 -16.09
C PHE A 480 -5.40 -4.38 -14.62
N ASN A 481 -4.12 -4.59 -14.34
CA ASN A 481 -3.55 -4.56 -13.01
C ASN A 481 -2.58 -3.36 -12.98
N PRO A 482 -2.81 -2.32 -12.18
CA PRO A 482 -2.00 -1.09 -12.19
C PRO A 482 -0.51 -1.31 -11.95
N GLN A 483 -0.16 -2.27 -11.09
CA GLN A 483 1.21 -2.66 -10.75
C GLN A 483 1.82 -3.66 -11.76
N GLN A 484 1.06 -4.09 -12.78
CA GLN A 484 1.56 -4.77 -13.98
C GLN A 484 1.31 -3.85 -15.19
N GLN A 485 2.15 -2.82 -15.33
CA GLN A 485 1.96 -1.83 -16.38
C GLN A 485 2.18 -2.42 -17.77
N ILE A 486 1.24 -2.12 -18.65
CA ILE A 486 1.28 -2.39 -20.07
C ILE A 486 1.27 -1.06 -20.83
N PRO A 487 1.91 -0.96 -22.00
CA PRO A 487 1.83 0.27 -22.78
C PRO A 487 0.40 0.50 -23.27
N PHE A 488 -0.05 1.75 -23.29
CA PHE A 488 -1.35 2.11 -23.89
C PHE A 488 -1.23 2.50 -25.35
N HIS A 489 -0.02 2.87 -25.77
CA HIS A 489 0.33 3.28 -27.12
C HIS A 489 1.59 2.53 -27.57
N GLY A 490 1.46 1.71 -28.60
CA GLY A 490 2.57 0.95 -29.19
C GLY A 490 2.43 -0.52 -28.92
#